data_AF-A0A2A5X4H6-F1
#
_entry.id   AF-A0A2A5X4H6-F1
#
_cell.length_a   1.000
_cell.length_b   1.000
_cell.length_c   1.000
_cell.angle_alpha   90.00
_cell.angle_beta   90.00
_cell.angle_gamma   90.00
#
_symmetry.space_group_name_H-M   'P 1'
#
loop_
_entity.id
_entity.type
_entity.pdbx_description
1 polymer ?
#
loop_
_entity_poly.entity_id
_entity_poly.type
_entity_poly.pdbx_seq_one_letter_code
_entity_poly.pdbx_strand_id
1 'polypeptide(L)'
;MKKSILLSVVVLFVIKGNKVFGQDNQECIQNLSIFAEFAKVKNYDEAYAPWMAVRNECPQLNRAIYSYGERILKDRIKNGSDEVKASAKEDILVFYDQWATNFPVYKKKSQLGDVISKKAQAMLNYQLGDLKTVYNTFDEAFTKDPSSFSNPKHLYNYFKTF
;
A
#
# COMPACT_ATOMS: atom_id res chain seq x y z
N MET A 1 57.99 -19.98 -40.76
CA MET A 1 57.32 -18.73 -40.36
C MET A 1 56.07 -18.53 -41.19
N LYS A 2 54.88 -18.59 -40.57
CA LYS A 2 53.67 -17.81 -40.89
C LYS A 2 52.57 -18.28 -39.94
N LYS A 3 52.40 -17.51 -38.86
CA LYS A 3 51.27 -17.63 -37.92
C LYS A 3 50.03 -17.11 -38.64
N SER A 4 48.96 -17.90 -38.74
CA SER A 4 47.63 -17.39 -39.09
C SER A 4 46.69 -17.70 -37.93
N ILE A 5 46.16 -16.63 -37.37
CA ILE A 5 45.46 -16.49 -36.10
C ILE A 5 44.07 -17.15 -36.19
N LEU A 6 43.75 -18.02 -35.23
CA LEU A 6 42.39 -18.49 -34.97
C LEU A 6 41.57 -17.33 -34.42
N LEU A 7 40.58 -16.86 -35.19
CA LEU A 7 39.65 -15.81 -34.76
C LEU A 7 38.47 -16.48 -34.03
N SER A 8 38.58 -16.66 -32.72
CA SER A 8 37.44 -17.05 -31.88
C SER A 8 36.56 -15.82 -31.65
N VAL A 9 35.41 -15.75 -32.33
CA VAL A 9 34.40 -14.72 -32.06
C VAL A 9 33.65 -15.12 -30.79
N VAL A 10 34.03 -14.54 -29.65
CA VAL A 10 33.26 -14.62 -28.42
C VAL A 10 32.16 -13.56 -28.49
N VAL A 11 30.93 -13.98 -28.77
CA VAL A 11 29.74 -13.12 -28.66
C VAL A 11 29.39 -13.02 -27.18
N LEU A 12 29.81 -11.94 -26.53
CA LEU A 12 29.31 -11.55 -25.20
C LEU A 12 27.88 -11.03 -25.37
N PHE A 13 26.91 -11.90 -25.14
CA PHE A 13 25.50 -11.52 -24.99
C PHE A 13 25.35 -10.83 -23.63
N VAL A 14 25.61 -9.53 -23.59
CA VAL A 14 25.22 -8.70 -22.45
C VAL A 14 23.72 -8.48 -22.55
N ILE A 15 22.93 -9.39 -21.96
CA ILE A 15 21.51 -9.15 -21.73
C ILE A 15 21.44 -8.10 -20.62
N LYS A 16 21.55 -6.82 -20.98
CA LYS A 16 20.96 -5.76 -20.17
C LYS A 16 19.46 -5.98 -20.26
N GLY A 17 18.86 -6.48 -19.18
CA GLY A 17 17.43 -6.63 -19.04
C GLY A 17 16.76 -5.28 -19.25
N ASN A 18 16.31 -5.03 -20.48
CA ASN A 18 15.31 -4.02 -20.72
C ASN A 18 14.06 -4.53 -20.01
N LYS A 19 13.61 -3.86 -18.95
CA LYS A 19 12.28 -4.11 -18.42
C LYS A 19 11.30 -3.91 -19.58
N VAL A 20 10.72 -5.01 -20.05
CA VAL A 20 9.71 -4.97 -21.11
C VAL A 20 8.49 -4.33 -20.48
N PHE A 21 8.27 -3.04 -20.75
CA PHE A 21 7.16 -2.24 -20.24
C PHE A 21 5.76 -2.85 -20.47
N GLY A 22 5.66 -3.91 -21.29
CA GLY A 22 4.42 -4.64 -21.54
C GLY A 22 4.12 -5.82 -20.60
N GLN A 23 5.12 -6.48 -20.00
CA GLN A 23 4.89 -7.66 -19.14
C GLN A 23 4.46 -7.27 -17.72
N ASP A 24 5.18 -6.31 -17.09
CA ASP A 24 4.89 -5.80 -15.75
C ASP A 24 3.43 -5.29 -15.64
N ASN A 25 2.91 -4.65 -16.70
CA ASN A 25 1.53 -4.15 -16.72
C ASN A 25 0.48 -5.27 -16.80
N GLN A 26 0.76 -6.37 -17.52
CA GLN A 26 -0.18 -7.47 -17.66
C GLN A 26 -0.31 -8.27 -16.36
N GLU A 27 0.81 -8.52 -15.67
CA GLU A 27 0.81 -9.19 -14.37
C GLU A 27 0.05 -8.36 -13.32
N CYS A 28 0.27 -7.04 -13.27
CA CYS A 28 -0.48 -6.17 -12.38
C CYS A 28 -1.99 -6.18 -12.64
N ILE A 29 -2.44 -6.23 -13.90
CA ILE A 29 -3.87 -6.32 -14.24
C ILE A 29 -4.46 -7.68 -13.83
N GLN A 30 -3.70 -8.76 -14.00
CA GLN A 30 -4.11 -10.10 -13.60
C GLN A 30 -4.22 -10.20 -12.08
N ASN A 31 -3.17 -9.84 -11.35
CA ASN A 31 -3.17 -9.85 -9.89
C ASN A 31 -4.23 -8.90 -9.32
N LEU A 32 -4.49 -7.76 -9.96
CA LEU A 32 -5.57 -6.84 -9.60
C LEU A 32 -6.94 -7.54 -9.65
N SER A 33 -7.19 -8.28 -10.73
CA SER A 33 -8.44 -9.03 -10.90
C SER A 33 -8.56 -10.13 -9.85
N ILE A 34 -7.49 -10.91 -9.63
CA ILE A 34 -7.45 -12.02 -8.68
C ILE A 34 -7.73 -11.53 -7.25
N PHE A 35 -6.97 -10.55 -6.75
CA PHE A 35 -7.14 -10.11 -5.37
C PHE A 35 -8.52 -9.46 -5.17
N ALA A 36 -9.04 -8.76 -6.18
CA ALA A 36 -10.35 -8.13 -6.08
C ALA A 36 -11.47 -9.17 -5.95
N GLU A 37 -11.43 -10.27 -6.70
CA GLU A 37 -12.41 -11.35 -6.58
C GLU A 37 -12.37 -12.01 -5.19
N PHE A 38 -11.18 -12.36 -4.69
CA PHE A 38 -11.03 -12.90 -3.34
C PHE A 38 -11.50 -11.92 -2.25
N ALA A 39 -11.12 -10.64 -2.36
CA ALA A 39 -11.49 -9.62 -1.38
C ALA A 39 -13.01 -9.31 -1.39
N LYS A 40 -13.70 -9.41 -2.54
CA LYS A 40 -15.17 -9.26 -2.64
C LYS A 40 -15.90 -10.31 -1.79
N VAL A 41 -15.43 -11.56 -1.84
CA VAL A 41 -15.98 -12.66 -1.03
C VAL A 41 -15.34 -12.77 0.36
N LYS A 42 -14.54 -11.77 0.77
CA LYS A 42 -13.84 -11.68 2.07
C LYS A 42 -12.82 -12.80 2.31
N ASN A 43 -12.34 -13.46 1.26
CA ASN A 43 -11.22 -14.38 1.37
C ASN A 43 -9.91 -13.57 1.36
N TYR A 44 -9.62 -12.89 2.48
CA TYR A 44 -8.50 -11.95 2.54
C TYR A 44 -7.13 -12.62 2.63
N ASP A 45 -7.08 -13.89 3.06
CA ASP A 45 -5.85 -14.66 3.08
C ASP A 45 -5.34 -14.92 1.65
N GLU A 46 -6.20 -15.48 0.80
CA GLU A 46 -5.91 -15.68 -0.63
C GLU A 46 -5.75 -14.35 -1.39
N ALA A 47 -6.41 -13.28 -0.94
CA ALA A 47 -6.24 -11.97 -1.54
C ALA A 47 -4.87 -11.34 -1.25
N TYR A 48 -4.19 -11.69 -0.15
CA TYR A 48 -3.04 -10.94 0.34
C TYR A 48 -1.84 -10.96 -0.61
N ALA A 49 -1.43 -12.14 -1.09
CA ALA A 49 -0.28 -12.27 -1.98
C ALA A 49 -0.45 -11.49 -3.30
N PRO A 50 -1.54 -11.68 -4.09
CA PRO A 50 -1.73 -10.91 -5.32
C PRO A 50 -1.95 -9.41 -5.04
N TRP A 51 -2.57 -9.05 -3.92
CA TRP A 51 -2.70 -7.64 -3.52
C TRP A 51 -1.34 -6.99 -3.24
N MET A 52 -0.45 -7.67 -2.49
CA MET A 52 0.89 -7.17 -2.19
C MET A 52 1.74 -6.99 -3.44
N ALA A 53 1.66 -7.92 -4.40
CA ALA A 53 2.34 -7.80 -5.68
C ALA A 53 1.93 -6.51 -6.42
N VAL A 54 0.63 -6.29 -6.61
CA VAL A 54 0.12 -5.08 -7.29
C VAL A 54 0.45 -3.81 -6.51
N ARG A 55 0.35 -3.83 -5.18
CA ARG A 55 0.68 -2.67 -4.34
C ARG A 55 2.15 -2.26 -4.49
N ASN A 56 3.07 -3.22 -4.63
CA ASN A 56 4.50 -2.96 -4.72
C ASN A 56 4.94 -2.57 -6.13
N GLU A 57 4.37 -3.21 -7.15
CA GLU A 57 4.81 -3.05 -8.54
C GLU A 57 4.04 -1.94 -9.26
N CYS A 58 2.74 -1.82 -8.99
CA CYS A 58 1.82 -0.94 -9.70
C CYS A 58 0.90 -0.16 -8.73
N PRO A 59 1.45 0.59 -7.75
CA PRO A 59 0.67 1.22 -6.68
C PRO A 59 -0.36 2.24 -7.18
N GLN A 60 -0.20 2.78 -8.39
CA GLN A 60 -1.11 3.79 -8.97
C GLN A 60 -2.13 3.20 -9.95
N LEU A 61 -2.12 1.87 -10.18
CA LEU A 61 -2.94 1.24 -11.21
C LEU A 61 -4.44 1.39 -10.93
N ASN A 62 -4.86 1.16 -9.68
CA ASN A 62 -6.27 1.21 -9.32
C ASN A 62 -6.46 1.53 -7.84
N ARG A 63 -7.40 2.42 -7.51
CA ARG A 63 -7.75 2.74 -6.11
C ARG A 63 -8.16 1.51 -5.30
N ALA A 64 -8.65 0.46 -5.96
CA ALA A 64 -8.98 -0.83 -5.35
C ALA A 64 -7.83 -1.42 -4.51
N ILE A 65 -6.58 -1.15 -4.90
CA ILE A 65 -5.37 -1.52 -4.14
C ILE A 65 -5.49 -1.03 -2.70
N TYR A 66 -5.93 0.21 -2.49
CA TYR A 66 -6.05 0.77 -1.15
C TYR A 66 -7.40 0.45 -0.51
N SER A 67 -8.52 0.53 -1.22
CA SER A 67 -9.81 0.23 -0.57
C SER A 67 -9.97 -1.23 -0.12
N TYR A 68 -9.43 -2.19 -0.85
CA TYR A 68 -9.40 -3.59 -0.40
C TYR A 68 -8.19 -3.85 0.50
N GLY A 69 -7.04 -3.25 0.23
CA GLY A 69 -5.84 -3.39 1.05
C GLY A 69 -6.05 -3.04 2.52
N GLU A 70 -6.81 -1.98 2.81
CA GLU A 70 -7.18 -1.63 4.17
C GLU A 70 -7.93 -2.77 4.88
N ARG A 71 -8.84 -3.45 4.16
CA ARG A 71 -9.63 -4.56 4.69
C ARG A 71 -8.76 -5.80 4.90
N ILE A 72 -7.87 -6.07 3.94
CA ILE A 72 -6.92 -7.19 3.99
C ILE A 72 -5.99 -7.04 5.19
N LEU A 73 -5.36 -5.88 5.38
CA LEU A 73 -4.47 -5.64 6.52
C LEU A 73 -5.21 -5.71 7.86
N LYS A 74 -6.40 -5.10 7.95
CA LYS A 74 -7.22 -5.18 9.17
C LYS A 74 -7.62 -6.61 9.52
N ASP A 75 -7.87 -7.46 8.52
CA ASP A 75 -8.14 -8.88 8.74
C ASP A 75 -6.90 -9.63 9.24
N ARG A 76 -5.73 -9.40 8.64
CA ARG A 76 -4.46 -9.99 9.11
C ARG A 76 -4.10 -9.60 10.53
N ILE A 77 -4.32 -8.34 10.91
CA ILE A 77 -4.12 -7.86 12.29
C ILE A 77 -5.09 -8.54 13.27
N LYS A 78 -6.29 -8.90 12.82
CA LYS A 78 -7.30 -9.53 13.67
C LYS A 78 -7.08 -11.04 13.80
N ASN A 79 -6.82 -11.73 12.68
CA ASN A 79 -6.93 -13.18 12.58
C ASN A 79 -5.58 -13.90 12.38
N GLY A 80 -4.49 -13.17 12.08
CA GLY A 80 -3.18 -13.77 11.82
C GLY A 80 -2.51 -14.38 13.06
N SER A 81 -1.40 -15.09 12.84
CA SER A 81 -0.45 -15.44 13.90
C SER A 81 0.16 -14.16 14.51
N ASP A 82 0.83 -14.28 15.65
CA ASP A 82 1.40 -13.10 16.32
C ASP A 82 2.44 -12.38 15.44
N GLU A 83 3.23 -13.12 14.66
CA GLU A 83 4.18 -12.57 13.69
C GLU A 83 3.45 -11.85 12.54
N VAL A 84 2.38 -12.44 12.01
CA VAL A 84 1.56 -11.84 10.95
C VAL A 84 0.89 -10.56 11.45
N LYS A 85 0.38 -10.58 12.69
CA LYS A 85 -0.23 -9.40 13.31
C LYS A 85 0.78 -8.28 13.49
N ALA A 86 1.98 -8.59 13.99
CA ALA A 86 3.04 -7.60 14.18
C ALA A 86 3.43 -6.95 12.85
N SER A 87 3.73 -7.75 11.83
CA SER A 87 4.09 -7.26 10.50
C SER A 87 2.96 -6.43 9.86
N ALA A 88 1.70 -6.87 9.97
CA ALA A 88 0.57 -6.14 9.40
C ALA A 88 0.30 -4.81 10.13
N LYS A 89 0.59 -4.72 11.44
CA LYS A 89 0.49 -3.47 12.21
C LYS A 89 1.55 -2.45 11.79
N GLU A 90 2.76 -2.88 11.50
CA GLU A 90 3.80 -1.97 10.97
C GLU A 90 3.44 -1.51 9.55
N ASP A 91 3.01 -2.45 8.71
CA ASP A 91 2.68 -2.18 7.32
C ASP A 91 1.46 -1.27 7.16
N ILE A 92 0.47 -1.31 8.05
CA ILE A 92 -0.73 -0.46 7.92
C ILE A 92 -0.40 1.04 8.02
N LEU A 93 0.68 1.42 8.71
CA LEU A 93 1.10 2.83 8.76
C LEU A 93 1.69 3.28 7.42
N VAL A 94 2.60 2.47 6.86
CA VAL A 94 3.21 2.70 5.54
C VAL A 94 2.14 2.68 4.44
N PHE A 95 1.16 1.79 4.58
CA PHE A 95 0.03 1.65 3.67
C PHE A 95 -0.77 2.95 3.54
N TYR A 96 -1.07 3.64 4.63
CA TYR A 96 -1.81 4.91 4.55
C TYR A 96 -0.97 6.04 3.94
N ASP A 97 0.34 6.06 4.17
CA ASP A 97 1.24 7.03 3.51
C ASP A 97 1.27 6.81 2.00
N GLN A 98 1.32 5.55 1.58
CA GLN A 98 1.23 5.18 0.16
C GLN A 98 -0.13 5.51 -0.44
N TRP A 99 -1.24 5.33 0.30
CA TRP A 99 -2.56 5.73 -0.18
C TRP A 99 -2.61 7.24 -0.40
N ALA A 100 -2.21 8.03 0.60
CA ALA A 100 -2.18 9.48 0.51
C ALA A 100 -1.32 9.97 -0.67
N THR A 101 -0.22 9.26 -0.96
CA THR A 101 0.69 9.59 -2.08
C THR A 101 0.13 9.22 -3.45
N ASN A 102 -0.37 7.99 -3.61
CA ASN A 102 -0.75 7.44 -4.93
C ASN A 102 -2.18 7.78 -5.35
N PHE A 103 -3.08 7.98 -4.38
CA PHE A 103 -4.45 8.40 -4.63
C PHE A 103 -4.87 9.51 -3.65
N PRO A 104 -4.28 10.72 -3.72
CA PRO A 104 -4.69 11.86 -2.88
C PRO A 104 -6.09 12.38 -3.22
N VAL A 105 -6.56 12.13 -4.45
CA VAL A 105 -7.83 12.65 -4.97
C VAL A 105 -8.69 11.50 -5.49
N TYR A 106 -9.98 11.53 -5.17
CA TYR A 106 -10.98 10.62 -5.71
C TYR A 106 -12.25 11.38 -6.10
N LYS A 107 -12.77 11.12 -7.31
CA LYS A 107 -13.94 11.84 -7.86
C LYS A 107 -13.82 13.36 -7.74
N LYS A 108 -12.64 13.90 -8.09
CA LYS A 108 -12.29 15.34 -8.02
C LYS A 108 -12.33 15.96 -6.62
N LYS A 109 -12.33 15.15 -5.56
CA LYS A 109 -12.25 15.61 -4.17
C LYS A 109 -10.99 15.07 -3.51
N SER A 110 -10.30 15.92 -2.74
CA SER A 110 -9.23 15.45 -1.87
C SER A 110 -9.77 14.46 -0.84
N GLN A 111 -8.94 13.49 -0.48
CA GLN A 111 -9.21 12.52 0.61
C GLN A 111 -8.04 12.45 1.59
N LEU A 112 -7.11 13.41 1.55
CA LEU A 112 -5.90 13.39 2.38
C LEU A 112 -6.23 13.37 3.88
N GLY A 113 -7.14 14.23 4.33
CA GLY A 113 -7.57 14.29 5.72
C GLY A 113 -8.26 12.99 6.16
N ASP A 114 -9.12 12.39 5.33
CA ASP A 114 -9.69 11.06 5.60
C ASP A 114 -8.61 9.99 5.75
N VAL A 115 -7.67 9.90 4.81
CA VAL A 115 -6.61 8.87 4.81
C VAL A 115 -5.65 9.05 5.99
N ILE A 116 -5.18 10.26 6.27
CA ILE A 116 -4.27 10.53 7.40
C ILE A 116 -5.00 10.29 8.73
N SER A 117 -6.27 10.67 8.85
CA SER A 117 -7.04 10.38 10.06
C SER A 117 -7.24 8.87 10.30
N LYS A 118 -7.32 8.06 9.23
CA LYS A 118 -7.31 6.59 9.35
C LYS A 118 -5.97 6.05 9.87
N LYS A 119 -4.85 6.66 9.47
CA LYS A 119 -3.51 6.34 10.02
C LYS A 119 -3.47 6.60 11.51
N ALA A 120 -3.84 7.81 11.95
CA ALA A 120 -3.90 8.15 13.37
C ALA A 120 -4.86 7.22 14.16
N GLN A 121 -6.01 6.89 13.58
CA GLN A 121 -6.94 5.94 14.19
C GLN A 121 -6.36 4.52 14.29
N ALA A 122 -5.58 4.06 13.30
CA ALA A 122 -4.89 2.78 13.36
C ALA A 122 -3.82 2.78 14.47
N MET A 123 -3.09 3.88 14.64
CA MET A 123 -2.14 4.03 15.73
C MET A 123 -2.81 3.86 17.10
N LEU A 124 -3.99 4.46 17.31
CA LEU A 124 -4.77 4.24 18.54
C LEU A 124 -5.24 2.80 18.70
N ASN A 125 -5.87 2.23 17.67
CA ASN A 125 -6.47 0.90 17.77
C ASN A 125 -5.43 -0.18 18.06
N TYR A 126 -4.20 0.01 17.58
CA TYR A 126 -3.14 -1.00 17.63
C TYR A 126 -1.96 -0.61 18.51
N GLN A 127 -2.06 0.50 19.24
CA GLN A 127 -1.04 1.01 20.17
C GLN A 127 0.31 1.28 19.47
N LEU A 128 0.27 1.91 18.28
CA LEU A 128 1.44 2.18 17.44
C LEU A 128 1.95 3.61 17.60
N GLY A 129 2.38 3.94 18.81
CA GLY A 129 2.88 5.26 19.18
C GLY A 129 2.24 5.79 20.46
N ASP A 130 2.83 6.85 21.01
CA ASP A 130 2.26 7.56 22.16
C ASP A 130 1.09 8.48 21.74
N LEU A 131 0.31 8.95 22.73
CA LEU A 131 -0.85 9.81 22.48
C LEU A 131 -0.47 11.12 21.78
N LYS A 132 0.73 11.65 22.03
CA LYS A 132 1.23 12.86 21.37
C LYS A 132 1.44 12.65 19.87
N THR A 133 2.04 11.53 19.49
CA THR A 133 2.29 11.17 18.08
C THR A 133 0.96 10.91 17.36
N VAL A 134 0.02 10.24 18.04
CA VAL A 134 -1.35 10.07 17.54
C VAL A 134 -2.04 11.42 17.31
N TYR A 135 -2.03 12.30 18.30
CA TYR A 135 -2.62 13.63 18.21
C TYR A 135 -2.02 14.42 17.05
N ASN A 136 -0.69 14.47 16.94
CA ASN A 136 0.00 15.16 15.85
C ASN A 136 -0.40 14.62 14.47
N THR A 137 -0.65 13.30 14.36
CA THR A 137 -1.10 12.70 13.10
C THR A 137 -2.54 13.11 12.77
N PHE A 138 -3.43 13.22 13.77
CA PHE A 138 -4.77 13.79 13.55
C PHE A 138 -4.71 15.29 13.23
N ASP A 139 -3.86 16.05 13.90
CA ASP A 139 -3.67 17.49 13.65
C ASP A 139 -3.13 17.73 12.23
N GLU A 140 -2.23 16.87 11.75
CA GLU A 140 -1.79 16.87 10.36
C GLU A 140 -2.97 16.65 9.39
N ALA A 141 -3.83 15.66 9.66
CA ALA A 141 -5.02 15.41 8.85
C ALA A 141 -5.95 16.64 8.81
N PHE A 142 -6.16 17.27 9.97
CA PHE A 142 -7.02 18.43 10.12
C PHE A 142 -6.45 19.66 9.42
N THR A 143 -5.14 19.89 9.55
CA THR A 143 -4.46 21.05 8.94
C THR A 143 -4.32 20.91 7.43
N LYS A 144 -4.01 19.70 6.93
CA LYS A 144 -3.80 19.48 5.48
C LYS A 144 -5.09 19.48 4.68
N ASP A 145 -6.16 18.87 5.20
CA ASP A 145 -7.42 18.75 4.48
C ASP A 145 -8.60 18.57 5.46
N PRO A 146 -9.01 19.66 6.13
CA PRO A 146 -10.12 19.62 7.09
C PRO A 146 -11.44 19.22 6.43
N SER A 147 -11.57 19.45 5.11
CA SER A 147 -12.79 19.17 4.36
C SER A 147 -13.07 17.67 4.20
N SER A 148 -12.01 16.84 4.09
CA SER A 148 -12.17 15.38 4.01
C SER A 148 -12.09 14.69 5.36
N PHE A 149 -11.47 15.30 6.38
CA PHE A 149 -11.48 14.79 7.75
C PHE A 149 -12.86 14.96 8.41
N SER A 150 -13.78 14.06 8.08
CA SER A 150 -15.20 14.14 8.47
C SER A 150 -15.71 12.93 9.26
N ASN A 151 -14.87 11.91 9.50
CA ASN A 151 -15.28 10.72 10.23
C ASN A 151 -15.52 11.05 11.72
N PRO A 152 -16.74 10.84 12.27
CA PRO A 152 -17.07 11.25 13.64
C PRO A 152 -16.20 10.60 14.72
N LYS A 153 -15.86 9.31 14.54
CA LYS A 153 -15.00 8.60 15.50
C LYS A 153 -13.59 9.18 15.51
N HIS A 154 -13.06 9.49 14.32
CA HIS A 154 -11.72 10.04 14.20
C HIS A 154 -11.66 11.47 14.78
N LEU A 155 -12.69 12.29 14.52
CA LEU A 155 -12.80 13.63 15.09
C LEU A 155 -12.91 13.59 16.61
N TYR A 156 -13.73 12.68 17.16
CA TYR A 156 -13.80 12.47 18.60
C TYR A 156 -12.44 12.09 19.19
N ASN A 157 -11.72 11.17 18.55
CA ASN A 157 -10.41 10.74 19.03
C ASN A 157 -9.32 11.80 18.86
N TYR A 158 -9.42 12.67 17.87
CA TYR A 158 -8.55 13.84 17.75
C TYR A 158 -8.62 14.71 19.00
N PHE A 159 -9.82 15.12 19.43
CA PHE A 159 -9.99 15.91 20.64
C PHE A 159 -9.67 15.15 21.93
N LYS A 160 -9.80 13.82 21.95
CA LYS A 160 -9.46 12.99 23.11
C LYS A 160 -7.96 12.78 23.29
N THR A 161 -7.17 12.99 22.24
CA THR A 161 -5.71 12.75 22.24
C THR A 161 -4.90 14.02 22.46
N PHE A 162 -5.54 15.19 22.38
CA PHE A 162 -5.01 16.48 22.85
C PHE A 162 -4.71 16.45 24.34
#